data_AF-W2UZX3-F1
#
_entry.id   AF-W2UZX3-F1
#
_cell.length_a   1.000
_cell.length_b   1.000
_cell.length_c   1.000
_cell.angle_alpha   90.00
_cell.angle_beta   90.00
_cell.angle_gamma   90.00
#
_symmetry.space_group_name_H-M   'P 1'
#
loop_
_entity.id
_entity.type
_entity.pdbx_description
1 polymer ?
#
loop_
_entity_poly.entity_id
_entity_poly.type
_entity_poly.pdbx_seq_one_letter_code
_entity_poly.pdbx_strand_id
1 'polypeptide(L)'
;MADLIVENKDTSKIIDALIAFKIKQIMIKTSSAHAEADVLAIKMDEDFSEKLDLDSLDTVELVMQIEECFSVEIPDEEAEKMITMSGICKYVREKLDDKGENLLEVITEPISEILPYLEGHFEITLTDKEKATDGIATLVSVLADRLS
;
A
#
# COMPACT_ATOMS: atom_id res chain seq x y z
N MET A 1 9.24 20.76 -13.30
CA MET A 1 8.73 19.76 -12.35
C MET A 1 7.63 18.99 -13.07
N ALA A 2 7.46 17.70 -12.79
CA ALA A 2 6.28 16.98 -13.28
C ALA A 2 5.07 17.51 -12.52
N ASP A 3 3.97 17.78 -13.22
CA ASP A 3 2.71 18.16 -12.59
C ASP A 3 1.85 16.90 -12.43
N LEU A 4 1.42 16.65 -11.19
CA LEU A 4 0.56 15.54 -10.83
C LEU A 4 -0.85 16.09 -10.51
N ILE A 5 -1.84 15.62 -11.27
CA ILE A 5 -3.25 15.95 -11.05
C ILE A 5 -3.96 14.68 -10.60
N VAL A 6 -4.43 14.69 -9.35
CA VAL A 6 -5.28 13.64 -8.78
C VAL A 6 -6.69 14.23 -8.60
N GLU A 7 -7.72 13.62 -9.19
CA GLU A 7 -9.09 14.14 -9.10
C GLU A 7 -9.77 13.82 -7.75
N ASN A 8 -9.31 12.78 -7.04
CA ASN A 8 -9.78 12.43 -5.71
C ASN A 8 -8.91 13.10 -4.62
N LYS A 9 -9.48 14.03 -3.87
CA LYS A 9 -8.77 14.82 -2.84
C LYS A 9 -8.65 14.12 -1.48
N ASP A 10 -9.15 12.89 -1.35
CA ASP A 10 -9.12 12.14 -0.09
C ASP A 10 -7.74 11.50 0.11
N THR A 11 -6.82 12.27 0.70
CA THR A 11 -5.44 11.84 0.95
C THR A 11 -5.37 10.55 1.75
N SER A 12 -6.32 10.30 2.66
CA SER A 12 -6.39 9.07 3.43
C SER A 12 -6.58 7.83 2.54
N LYS A 13 -7.36 7.93 1.45
CA LYS A 13 -7.53 6.82 0.50
C LYS A 13 -6.29 6.56 -0.34
N ILE A 14 -5.54 7.60 -0.67
CA ILE A 14 -4.29 7.46 -1.43
C ILE A 14 -3.22 6.82 -0.55
N ILE A 15 -3.14 7.22 0.72
CA ILE A 15 -2.30 6.55 1.72
C ILE A 15 -2.71 5.07 1.85
N ASP A 16 -4.00 4.77 1.98
CA ASP A 16 -4.48 3.39 2.10
C ASP A 16 -4.10 2.57 0.86
N ALA A 17 -4.20 3.14 -0.35
CA ALA A 17 -3.79 2.47 -1.58
C ALA A 17 -2.27 2.26 -1.66
N LEU A 18 -1.47 3.20 -1.16
CA LEU A 18 -0.02 3.06 -1.09
C LEU A 18 0.40 1.94 -0.11
N ILE A 19 -0.25 1.88 1.06
CA ILE A 19 -0.07 0.81 2.03
C ILE A 19 -0.47 -0.53 1.40
N ALA A 20 -1.64 -0.59 0.76
CA ALA A 20 -2.14 -1.79 0.08
C ALA A 20 -1.20 -2.27 -1.03
N PHE A 21 -0.64 -1.35 -1.84
CA PHE A 21 0.35 -1.68 -2.85
C PHE A 21 1.57 -2.35 -2.22
N LYS A 22 2.11 -1.78 -1.14
CA LYS A 22 3.27 -2.34 -0.45
C LYS A 22 2.98 -3.71 0.17
N ILE A 23 1.82 -3.89 0.80
CA ILE A 23 1.40 -5.19 1.33
C ILE A 23 1.30 -6.22 0.21
N LYS A 24 0.66 -5.87 -0.93
CA LYS A 24 0.60 -6.77 -2.10
C LYS A 24 2.01 -7.16 -2.60
N GLN A 25 2.96 -6.22 -2.60
CA GLN A 25 4.36 -6.52 -2.94
C GLN A 25 5.02 -7.48 -1.95
N ILE A 26 4.76 -7.31 -0.64
CA ILE A 26 5.21 -8.26 0.39
C ILE A 26 4.62 -9.64 0.11
N MET A 27 3.31 -9.74 -0.11
CA MET A 27 2.64 -11.01 -0.42
C MET A 27 3.23 -11.71 -1.65
N ILE A 28 3.50 -10.97 -2.72
CA ILE A 28 4.12 -11.51 -3.95
C ILE A 28 5.55 -12.03 -3.68
N LYS A 29 6.32 -11.34 -2.81
CA LYS A 29 7.69 -11.73 -2.46
C LYS A 29 7.74 -12.94 -1.53
N THR A 30 6.80 -13.02 -0.61
CA THR A 30 6.72 -14.07 0.42
C THR A 30 6.11 -15.35 -0.13
N SER A 31 4.98 -15.25 -0.85
CA SER A 31 4.28 -16.41 -1.40
C SER A 31 4.54 -16.56 -2.90
N SER A 32 5.41 -17.50 -3.24
CA SER A 32 5.61 -17.94 -4.64
C SER A 32 4.48 -18.83 -5.17
N ALA A 33 3.47 -19.12 -4.34
CA ALA A 33 2.37 -20.03 -4.66
C ALA A 33 1.24 -19.36 -5.47
N HIS A 34 1.13 -18.03 -5.44
CA HIS A 34 0.07 -17.30 -6.13
C HIS A 34 0.60 -16.47 -7.30
N ALA A 35 -0.19 -16.39 -8.36
CA ALA A 35 0.12 -15.50 -9.46
C ALA A 35 0.03 -14.04 -8.99
N GLU A 36 1.00 -13.22 -9.39
CA GLU A 36 1.01 -11.78 -9.10
C GLU A 36 -0.32 -11.10 -9.48
N ALA A 37 -0.91 -11.49 -10.60
CA ALA A 37 -2.20 -10.97 -11.05
C ALA A 37 -3.34 -11.22 -10.05
N ASP A 38 -3.35 -12.36 -9.37
CA ASP A 38 -4.40 -12.71 -8.40
C ASP A 38 -4.25 -11.87 -7.12
N VAL A 39 -3.01 -11.67 -6.67
CA VAL A 39 -2.69 -10.81 -5.52
C VAL A 39 -3.06 -9.35 -5.82
N LEU A 40 -2.71 -8.86 -7.01
CA LEU A 40 -3.05 -7.50 -7.45
C LEU A 40 -4.56 -7.31 -7.59
N ALA A 41 -5.32 -8.35 -7.94
CA ALA A 41 -6.78 -8.31 -8.09
C ALA A 41 -7.57 -8.35 -6.76
N ILE A 42 -6.94 -8.59 -5.62
CA ILE A 42 -7.58 -8.51 -4.29
C ILE A 42 -8.18 -7.11 -4.08
N LYS A 43 -9.47 -7.07 -3.72
CA LYS A 43 -10.17 -5.81 -3.39
C LYS A 43 -9.96 -5.45 -1.92
N MET A 44 -10.15 -4.16 -1.60
CA MET A 44 -9.92 -3.64 -0.25
C MET A 44 -10.71 -4.37 0.84
N ASP A 45 -11.97 -4.69 0.56
CA ASP A 45 -12.90 -5.29 1.55
C ASP A 45 -13.06 -6.81 1.38
N GLU A 46 -12.22 -7.43 0.54
CA GLU A 46 -12.25 -8.88 0.31
C GLU A 46 -11.36 -9.60 1.32
N ASP A 47 -11.83 -10.76 1.79
CA ASP A 47 -11.01 -11.67 2.58
C ASP A 47 -9.93 -12.28 1.69
N PHE A 48 -8.70 -11.82 1.85
CA PHE A 48 -7.60 -12.31 1.01
C PHE A 48 -7.07 -13.68 1.47
N SER A 49 -7.32 -14.07 2.72
CA SER A 49 -6.94 -15.39 3.23
C SER A 49 -7.78 -16.47 2.55
N GLU A 50 -9.10 -16.25 2.43
CA GLU A 50 -9.99 -17.15 1.70
C GLU A 50 -9.74 -17.10 0.18
N LYS A 51 -9.49 -15.92 -0.38
CA LYS A 51 -9.31 -15.75 -1.85
C LYS A 51 -8.03 -16.43 -2.35
N LEU A 52 -6.96 -16.36 -1.57
CA LEU A 52 -5.69 -16.96 -1.93
C LEU A 52 -5.48 -18.33 -1.29
N ASP A 53 -6.36 -18.81 -0.40
CA ASP A 53 -6.17 -20.07 0.33
C ASP A 53 -4.85 -20.07 1.12
N LEU A 54 -4.58 -18.96 1.81
CA LEU A 54 -3.37 -18.80 2.64
C LEU A 54 -3.48 -19.73 3.85
N ASP A 55 -2.42 -20.48 4.12
CA ASP A 55 -2.38 -21.28 5.33
C ASP A 55 -1.96 -20.45 6.57
N SER A 56 -1.96 -21.09 7.74
CA SER A 56 -1.58 -20.43 8.99
C SER A 56 -0.12 -19.97 9.01
N LEU A 57 0.77 -20.64 8.27
CA LEU A 57 2.19 -20.28 8.20
C LEU A 57 2.38 -19.07 7.28
N ASP A 58 1.70 -19.07 6.12
CA ASP A 58 1.69 -17.93 5.19
C ASP A 58 1.17 -16.66 5.88
N THR A 59 0.12 -16.79 6.69
CA THR A 59 -0.47 -15.69 7.44
C THR A 59 0.53 -15.12 8.47
N VAL A 60 1.21 -15.98 9.23
CA VAL A 60 2.23 -15.56 10.21
C VAL A 60 3.39 -14.86 9.51
N GLU A 61 3.89 -15.40 8.40
CA GLU A 61 5.01 -14.81 7.66
C GLU A 61 4.63 -13.45 7.06
N LEU A 62 3.41 -13.32 6.51
CA LEU A 62 2.89 -12.06 6.00
C LEU A 62 2.81 -11.00 7.11
N VAL A 63 2.25 -11.35 8.27
CA VAL A 63 2.13 -10.41 9.40
C VAL A 63 3.51 -9.95 9.87
N MET A 64 4.46 -10.87 10.06
CA MET A 64 5.83 -10.54 10.45
C MET A 64 6.52 -9.58 9.46
N GLN A 65 6.35 -9.82 8.16
CA GLN A 65 6.90 -8.94 7.12
C GLN A 65 6.24 -7.57 7.10
N ILE A 66 4.95 -7.49 7.40
CA ILE A 66 4.23 -6.20 7.54
C ILE A 66 4.76 -5.44 8.77
N GLU A 67 4.90 -6.11 9.92
CA GLU A 67 5.46 -5.52 11.14
C GLU A 67 6.86 -4.95 10.90
N GLU A 68 7.77 -5.73 10.29
CA GLU A 68 9.12 -5.28 9.97
C GLU A 68 9.10 -4.13 8.96
N CYS A 69 8.32 -4.28 7.88
CA CYS A 69 8.28 -3.32 6.79
C CYS A 69 7.71 -1.97 7.23
N PHE A 70 6.71 -1.94 8.10
CA PHE A 70 6.08 -0.71 8.58
C PHE A 70 6.55 -0.27 9.96
N SER A 71 7.46 -1.03 10.59
CA SER A 71 7.90 -0.81 11.98
C SER A 71 6.72 -0.71 12.95
N VAL A 72 5.74 -1.61 12.80
CA VAL A 72 4.55 -1.70 13.65
C VAL A 72 4.55 -3.02 14.42
N GLU A 73 3.80 -3.09 15.51
CA GLU A 73 3.50 -4.34 16.22
C GLU A 73 2.02 -4.67 16.03
N ILE A 74 1.73 -5.89 15.57
CA ILE A 74 0.41 -6.43 15.34
C ILE A 74 0.18 -7.55 16.37
N PRO A 75 -0.71 -7.36 17.35
CA PRO A 75 -1.04 -8.42 18.31
C PRO A 75 -1.63 -9.64 17.61
N ASP A 76 -1.31 -10.86 18.10
CA ASP A 76 -1.84 -12.12 17.56
C ASP A 76 -3.38 -12.10 17.41
N GLU A 77 -4.09 -11.55 18.40
CA GLU A 77 -5.56 -11.44 18.39
C GLU A 77 -6.11 -10.53 17.28
N GLU A 78 -5.29 -9.61 16.76
CA GLU A 78 -5.61 -8.76 15.62
C GLU A 78 -5.12 -9.38 14.32
N ALA A 79 -3.95 -10.03 14.31
CA ALA A 79 -3.43 -10.79 13.17
C ALA A 79 -4.45 -11.81 12.66
N GLU A 80 -5.08 -12.57 13.57
CA GLU A 80 -6.15 -13.53 13.25
C GLU A 80 -7.42 -12.89 12.66
N LYS A 81 -7.60 -11.57 12.86
CA LYS A 81 -8.77 -10.80 12.38
C LYS A 81 -8.42 -9.89 11.21
N MET A 82 -7.14 -9.74 10.86
CA MET A 82 -6.64 -8.91 9.76
C MET A 82 -6.73 -9.66 8.43
N ILE A 83 -7.96 -10.01 8.05
CA ILE A 83 -8.28 -10.78 6.83
C ILE A 83 -8.58 -9.90 5.61
N THR A 84 -8.77 -8.59 5.80
CA THR A 84 -9.07 -7.65 4.71
C THR A 84 -7.97 -6.61 4.56
N MET A 85 -7.72 -6.20 3.31
CA MET A 85 -6.71 -5.19 3.02
C MET A 85 -7.08 -3.84 3.64
N SER A 86 -8.37 -3.49 3.70
CA SER A 86 -8.85 -2.27 4.36
C SER A 86 -8.60 -2.27 5.87
N GLY A 87 -8.76 -3.41 6.52
CA GLY A 87 -8.42 -3.59 7.94
C GLY A 87 -6.94 -3.33 8.23
N ILE A 88 -6.05 -3.99 7.47
CA ILE A 88 -4.60 -3.82 7.65
C ILE A 88 -4.17 -2.39 7.33
N CYS A 89 -4.63 -1.83 6.21
CA CYS A 89 -4.27 -0.47 5.81
C CYS A 89 -4.67 0.55 6.87
N LYS A 90 -5.86 0.39 7.45
CA LYS A 90 -6.32 1.24 8.54
C LYS A 90 -5.42 1.11 9.77
N TYR A 91 -5.09 -0.12 10.19
CA TYR A 91 -4.24 -0.37 11.34
C TYR A 91 -2.85 0.25 11.15
N VAL A 92 -2.19 -0.06 10.04
CA VAL A 92 -0.88 0.46 9.68
C VAL A 92 -0.90 1.99 9.64
N ARG A 93 -1.90 2.60 9.00
CA ARG A 93 -2.05 4.06 8.96
C ARG A 93 -2.20 4.69 10.34
N GLU A 94 -2.98 4.08 11.23
CA GLU A 94 -3.15 4.57 12.62
C GLU A 94 -1.86 4.48 13.45
N LYS A 95 -0.93 3.59 13.08
CA LYS A 95 0.36 3.40 13.77
C LYS A 95 1.53 4.19 13.19
N LEU A 96 1.43 4.64 11.94
CA LEU A 96 2.49 5.40 11.25
C LEU A 96 2.68 6.85 11.74
N ASP A 97 1.86 7.31 12.70
CA ASP A 97 1.84 8.65 13.30
C ASP A 97 1.52 9.78 12.30
N ASP A 98 0.95 10.87 12.80
CA ASP A 98 0.14 11.93 12.14
C ASP A 98 0.72 12.68 10.90
N LYS A 99 1.79 12.21 10.26
CA LYS A 99 2.41 12.88 9.09
C LYS A 99 2.81 11.97 7.93
N GLY A 100 2.73 10.64 8.06
CA GLY A 100 3.16 9.73 6.99
C GLY A 100 4.63 9.87 6.60
N GLU A 101 5.47 10.47 7.45
CA GLU A 101 6.92 10.64 7.20
C GLU A 101 7.61 9.27 7.08
N ASN A 102 7.13 8.26 7.82
CA ASN A 102 7.64 6.90 7.72
C ASN A 102 7.22 6.18 6.42
N LEU A 103 6.12 6.57 5.76
CA LEU A 103 5.74 5.97 4.47
C LEU A 103 6.79 6.22 3.37
N LEU A 104 7.54 7.33 3.48
CA LEU A 104 8.65 7.66 2.58
C LEU A 104 9.84 6.71 2.76
N GLU A 105 10.01 6.13 3.94
CA GLU A 105 11.07 5.15 4.23
C GLU A 105 10.66 3.73 3.84
N VAL A 106 9.36 3.44 3.93
CA VAL A 106 8.81 2.11 3.73
C VAL A 106 8.58 1.81 2.25
N ILE A 107 7.94 2.73 1.55
CA ILE A 107 7.75 2.61 0.11
C ILE A 107 9.01 3.21 -0.50
N THR A 108 9.68 2.48 -1.37
CA THR A 108 10.96 2.91 -2.00
C THR A 108 10.96 2.61 -3.49
N GLU A 109 9.86 2.02 -3.97
CA GLU A 109 9.63 1.67 -5.35
C GLU A 109 9.56 2.94 -6.23
N PRO A 110 10.09 2.87 -7.46
CA PRO A 110 9.99 3.99 -8.39
C PRO A 110 8.53 4.27 -8.73
N ILE A 111 8.21 5.53 -9.02
CA ILE A 111 6.83 5.91 -9.34
C ILE A 111 6.25 5.12 -10.51
N SER A 112 7.09 4.67 -11.45
CA SER A 112 6.70 3.87 -12.60
C SER A 112 6.10 2.51 -12.23
N GLU A 113 6.43 1.97 -11.06
CA GLU A 113 5.88 0.72 -10.53
C GLU A 113 4.60 0.96 -9.73
N ILE A 114 4.55 2.07 -8.99
CA ILE A 114 3.39 2.44 -8.15
C ILE A 114 2.24 2.97 -9.00
N LEU A 115 2.54 3.75 -10.05
CA LEU A 115 1.56 4.50 -10.81
C LEU A 115 0.52 3.63 -11.53
N PRO A 116 0.87 2.51 -12.20
CA PRO A 116 -0.13 1.64 -12.83
C PRO A 116 -1.16 1.10 -11.82
N TYR A 117 -0.72 0.80 -10.60
CA TYR A 117 -1.61 0.39 -9.53
C TYR A 117 -2.55 1.53 -9.14
N LEU A 118 -2.00 2.71 -8.85
CA LEU A 118 -2.82 3.86 -8.45
C LEU A 118 -3.78 4.32 -9.55
N GLU A 119 -3.39 4.29 -10.83
CA GLU A 119 -4.27 4.58 -11.99
C GLU A 119 -5.45 3.60 -12.08
N GLY A 120 -5.30 2.37 -11.58
CA GLY A 120 -6.39 1.40 -11.46
C GLY A 120 -7.40 1.73 -10.35
N HIS A 121 -7.02 2.58 -9.40
CA HIS A 121 -7.83 2.93 -8.22
C HIS A 121 -8.31 4.39 -8.23
N PHE A 122 -7.62 5.27 -8.95
CA PHE A 122 -7.84 6.71 -8.97
C PHE A 122 -7.62 7.29 -10.37
N GLU A 123 -8.35 8.36 -10.68
CA GLU A 123 -8.04 9.18 -11.85
C GLU A 123 -6.82 10.06 -11.54
N ILE A 124 -5.66 9.61 -12.03
CA ILE A 124 -4.36 10.25 -11.87
C ILE A 124 -3.82 10.62 -13.24
N THR A 125 -3.42 11.88 -13.40
CA THR A 125 -2.70 12.36 -14.59
C THR A 125 -1.33 12.86 -14.18
N LEU A 126 -0.28 12.25 -14.73
CA LEU A 126 1.11 12.66 -14.53
C LEU A 126 1.63 13.25 -15.85
N THR A 127 1.96 14.54 -15.86
CA THR A 127 2.35 15.23 -17.10
C THR A 127 3.73 14.82 -17.62
N ASP A 128 4.59 14.25 -16.77
CA ASP A 128 5.93 13.79 -17.14
C ASP A 128 6.39 12.58 -16.30
N LYS A 129 5.93 11.37 -16.68
CA LYS A 129 6.20 10.10 -15.98
C LYS A 129 7.69 9.73 -15.89
N GLU A 130 8.50 10.16 -16.85
CA GLU A 130 9.94 9.84 -16.91
C GLU A 130 10.80 10.74 -16.00
N LYS A 131 10.28 11.90 -15.57
CA LYS A 131 11.01 12.84 -14.70
C LYS A 131 10.67 12.73 -13.22
N ALA A 132 9.71 11.89 -12.84
CA ALA A 132 9.39 11.64 -11.45
C ALA A 132 10.34 10.56 -10.90
N THR A 133 11.40 11.02 -10.22
CA THR A 133 12.54 10.19 -9.81
C THR A 133 12.39 9.60 -8.40
N ASP A 134 11.67 10.28 -7.50
CA ASP A 134 11.40 9.81 -6.13
C ASP A 134 9.90 9.61 -5.95
N GLY A 135 9.44 8.35 -5.98
CA GLY A 135 8.03 8.00 -6.09
C GLY A 135 7.14 8.64 -5.02
N ILE A 136 7.47 8.42 -3.75
CA ILE A 136 6.63 8.86 -2.63
C ILE A 136 6.93 10.29 -2.24
N ALA A 137 8.16 10.79 -2.38
CA ALA A 137 8.43 12.21 -2.15
C ALA A 137 7.64 13.09 -3.13
N THR A 138 7.50 12.66 -4.38
CA THR A 138 6.68 13.34 -5.40
C THR A 138 5.18 13.19 -5.10
N LEU A 139 4.71 12.00 -4.72
CA LEU A 139 3.31 11.78 -4.34
C LEU A 139 2.93 12.54 -3.06
N VAL A 140 3.73 12.45 -2.00
CA VAL A 140 3.51 13.10 -0.70
C VAL A 140 3.62 14.61 -0.81
N SER A 141 4.59 15.17 -1.54
CA SER A 141 4.65 16.63 -1.75
C SER A 141 3.41 17.16 -2.47
N VAL A 142 2.94 16.45 -3.50
CA VAL A 142 1.73 16.83 -4.23
C VAL A 142 0.46 16.68 -3.37
N LEU A 143 0.39 15.65 -2.52
CA LEU A 143 -0.74 15.44 -1.60
C LEU A 143 -0.74 16.46 -0.45
N ALA A 144 0.44 16.82 0.07
CA ALA A 144 0.60 17.82 1.12
C ALA A 144 0.20 19.22 0.64
N ASP A 145 0.59 19.63 -0.58
CA ASP A 145 0.23 20.92 -1.17
C ASP A 145 -1.27 21.08 -1.47
N ARG A 146 -2.03 19.97 -1.50
CA ARG A 146 -3.49 19.98 -1.74
C ARG A 146 -4.33 19.87 -0.46
N LEU A 147 -3.69 19.65 0.68
CA LEU A 147 -4.31 19.55 2.01
C LEU A 147 -4.26 20.86 2.82
N SER A 148 -3.50 21.87 2.37
CA SER A 148 -3.51 23.24 2.90
C SER A 148 -4.57 24.12 2.25
#